data_AF-A0A940T8J2-F1
#
_entry.id   AF-A0A940T8J2-F1
#
_cell.length_a   1.000
_cell.length_b   1.000
_cell.length_c   1.000
_cell.angle_alpha   90.00
_cell.angle_beta   90.00
_cell.angle_gamma   90.00
#
_symmetry.space_group_name_H-M   'P 1'
#
loop_
_entity.id
_entity.type
_entity.pdbx_description
1 polymer ?
#
loop_
_entity_poly.entity_id
_entity_poly.type
_entity_poly.pdbx_seq_one_letter_code
_entity_poly.pdbx_strand_id
1 'polypeptide(L)'
;MKQKEGFVLRTVCGEHVIVGEGLGTIDFGKLISLNETAAWLWEKAGEMGDFDIDSLSAALCEEYEVEAGKAHDDVAKMVAKWQEIGIVE
;
A
#
# COMPACT_ATOMS: atom_id res chain seq x y z
N MET A 1 -1.37 -1.35 -12.46
CA MET A 1 -1.26 -2.35 -11.38
C MET A 1 -2.36 -2.08 -10.39
N LYS A 2 -2.80 -3.10 -9.65
CA LYS A 2 -3.89 -2.99 -8.68
C LYS A 2 -3.61 -3.83 -7.44
N GLN A 3 -4.35 -3.57 -6.37
CA GLN A 3 -4.28 -4.41 -5.19
C GLN A 3 -4.84 -5.80 -5.49
N LYS A 4 -4.15 -6.81 -4.97
CA LYS A 4 -4.60 -8.19 -5.08
C LYS A 4 -5.73 -8.43 -4.09
N GLU A 5 -6.77 -9.11 -4.55
CA GLU A 5 -7.89 -9.50 -3.67
C GLU A 5 -7.41 -10.40 -2.51
N GLY A 6 -8.08 -10.25 -1.37
CA GLY A 6 -7.74 -10.99 -0.15
C GLY A 6 -6.61 -10.36 0.66
N PHE A 7 -6.18 -9.14 0.38
CA PHE A 7 -5.32 -8.34 1.28
C PHE A 7 -6.08 -7.14 1.78
N VAL A 8 -6.28 -7.06 3.10
CA VAL A 8 -7.04 -5.98 3.74
C VAL A 8 -6.19 -5.20 4.72
N LEU A 9 -6.35 -3.88 4.73
CA LEU A 9 -5.77 -3.02 5.74
C LEU A 9 -6.64 -3.06 7.00
N ARG A 10 -6.02 -3.27 8.15
CA ARG A 10 -6.66 -3.23 9.47
C ARG A 10 -5.85 -2.35 10.40
N THR A 11 -6.54 -1.67 11.32
CA THR A 11 -5.91 -0.90 12.39
C THR A 11 -6.08 -1.64 13.70
N VAL A 12 -4.98 -1.99 14.37
CA VAL A 12 -4.96 -2.73 15.63
C VAL A 12 -4.08 -1.98 16.61
N CYS A 13 -4.63 -1.56 17.75
CA CYS A 13 -3.90 -0.81 18.79
C CYS A 13 -3.17 0.45 18.28
N GLY A 14 -3.67 1.09 17.22
CA GLY A 14 -3.04 2.27 16.60
C GLY A 14 -1.96 1.93 15.57
N GLU A 15 -1.70 0.65 15.31
CA GLU A 15 -0.82 0.21 14.24
C GLU A 15 -1.62 -0.18 13.00
N HIS A 16 -1.08 0.12 11.82
CA HIS A 16 -1.66 -0.25 10.54
C HIS A 16 -1.03 -1.55 10.03
N VAL A 17 -1.86 -2.55 9.74
CA VAL A 17 -1.40 -3.87 9.27
C VAL A 17 -2.19 -4.32 8.06
N ILE A 18 -1.48 -4.76 7.01
CA ILE A 18 -2.10 -5.52 5.93
C ILE A 18 -2.14 -6.98 6.35
N VAL A 19 -3.31 -7.59 6.19
CA VAL A 19 -3.57 -8.99 6.52
C VAL A 19 -4.07 -9.73 5.29
N GLY A 20 -3.46 -10.87 5.00
CA GLY A 20 -3.97 -11.81 4.01
C GLY A 20 -5.18 -12.57 4.54
N GLU A 21 -6.35 -12.38 3.95
CA GLU A 21 -7.57 -13.15 4.19
C GLU A 21 -7.74 -14.20 3.09
N GLY A 22 -7.65 -15.49 3.45
CA GLY A 22 -7.86 -16.61 2.53
C GLY A 22 -8.98 -17.52 3.02
N LEU A 23 -9.95 -17.85 2.15
CA LEU A 23 -11.02 -18.86 2.37
C LEU A 23 -11.62 -18.90 3.80
N GLY A 24 -11.80 -17.75 4.45
CA GLY A 24 -12.40 -17.64 5.78
C GLY A 24 -11.44 -17.68 6.98
N THR A 25 -10.13 -17.70 6.76
CA THR A 25 -9.10 -17.62 7.81
C THR A 25 -8.07 -16.53 7.53
N ILE A 26 -7.66 -15.84 8.60
CA ILE A 26 -6.56 -14.89 8.56
C ILE A 26 -5.23 -15.66 8.48
N ASP A 27 -4.42 -15.38 7.45
CA ASP A 27 -3.06 -15.88 7.33
C ASP A 27 -2.08 -14.89 7.97
N PHE A 28 -1.76 -15.11 9.25
CA PHE A 28 -0.78 -14.30 9.98
C PHE A 28 0.65 -14.42 9.42
N GLY A 29 0.94 -15.42 8.56
CA GLY A 29 2.20 -15.49 7.82
C GLY A 29 2.34 -14.37 6.77
N LYS A 30 1.25 -13.63 6.50
CA LYS A 30 1.19 -12.50 5.58
C LYS A 30 0.73 -11.22 6.29
N LEU A 31 1.25 -10.99 7.49
CA LEU A 31 1.04 -9.74 8.22
C LEU A 31 2.15 -8.75 7.87
N ILE A 32 1.76 -7.57 7.38
CA ILE A 32 2.70 -6.51 6.99
C ILE A 32 2.35 -5.26 7.79
N SER A 33 3.25 -4.83 8.68
CA SER A 33 3.09 -3.57 9.40
C SER A 33 3.47 -2.39 8.51
N LEU A 34 2.62 -1.36 8.55
CA LEU A 34 2.78 -0.11 7.82
C LEU A 34 2.92 1.05 8.80
N ASN A 35 3.74 2.03 8.43
CA ASN A 35 3.65 3.35 9.04
C ASN A 35 2.43 4.11 8.47
N GLU A 36 2.12 5.26 9.05
CA GLU A 36 0.95 6.07 8.65
C GLU A 36 0.94 6.41 7.16
N THR A 37 2.07 6.88 6.61
CA THR A 37 2.17 7.23 5.18
C THR A 37 1.99 6.03 4.27
N ALA A 38 2.53 4.86 4.62
CA ALA A 38 2.36 3.66 3.82
C ALA A 38 0.93 3.09 3.90
N ALA A 39 0.28 3.24 5.06
CA ALA A 39 -1.13 2.88 5.23
C ALA A 39 -2.03 3.75 4.34
N TRP A 40 -1.81 5.08 4.40
CA TRP A 40 -2.52 6.02 3.54
C TRP A 40 -2.29 5.72 2.05
N LEU A 41 -1.04 5.44 1.65
CA LEU A 41 -0.71 5.12 0.26
C LEU A 41 -1.39 3.83 -0.21
N TRP A 42 -1.50 2.83 0.68
CA TRP A 42 -2.26 1.62 0.41
C TRP A 42 -3.75 1.91 0.24
N GLU A 43 -4.37 2.70 1.12
CA GLU A 43 -5.78 3.08 0.95
C GLU A 43 -6.00 3.82 -0.38
N LYS A 44 -5.11 4.76 -0.72
CA LYS A 44 -5.18 5.52 -1.98
C LYS A 44 -5.09 4.62 -3.21
N ALA A 45 -4.18 3.65 -3.20
CA ALA A 45 -4.05 2.67 -4.27
C ALA A 45 -5.35 1.86 -4.47
N GLY A 46 -6.02 1.49 -3.37
CA GLY A 46 -7.32 0.79 -3.41
C GLY A 46 -8.44 1.65 -3.98
N GLU A 47 -8.49 2.94 -3.61
CA GLU A 47 -9.47 3.92 -4.14
C GLU A 47 -9.31 4.16 -5.65
N MET A 48 -8.07 4.18 -6.15
CA MET A 48 -7.77 4.34 -7.57
C MET A 48 -8.14 3.09 -8.40
N GLY A 49 -8.13 1.91 -7.78
CA GLY A 49 -8.26 0.63 -8.46
C GLY A 49 -7.00 0.30 -9.24
N ASP A 50 -6.96 0.68 -10.52
CA ASP A 50 -5.74 0.61 -11.34
C ASP A 50 -4.89 1.86 -11.13
N PHE A 51 -3.64 1.65 -10.73
CA PHE A 51 -2.67 2.70 -10.46
C PHE A 51 -1.31 2.41 -11.13
N ASP A 52 -0.46 3.43 -11.17
CA ASP A 52 0.95 3.35 -11.51
C ASP A 52 1.78 4.18 -10.52
N ILE A 53 3.10 4.19 -10.69
CA ILE A 53 4.00 4.94 -9.80
C ILE A 53 3.72 6.43 -9.90
N ASP A 54 3.47 6.96 -11.11
CA ASP A 54 3.26 8.39 -11.33
C ASP A 54 1.97 8.88 -10.65
N SER A 55 0.87 8.13 -10.77
CA SER A 55 -0.42 8.49 -10.18
C SER A 55 -0.37 8.47 -8.65
N LEU A 56 0.28 7.47 -8.05
CA LEU A 56 0.47 7.40 -6.60
C LEU A 56 1.43 8.48 -6.09
N SER A 57 2.48 8.80 -6.84
CA SER A 57 3.43 9.85 -6.48
C SER A 57 2.79 11.23 -6.53
N ALA A 58 1.94 11.48 -7.53
CA ALA A 58 1.15 12.70 -7.61
C ALA A 58 0.22 12.83 -6.40
N ALA A 59 -0.52 11.77 -6.05
CA ALA A 59 -1.38 11.77 -4.87
C ALA A 59 -0.58 12.03 -3.58
N LEU A 60 0.61 11.42 -3.45
CA LEU A 60 1.46 11.65 -2.29
C LEU A 60 1.93 13.11 -2.19
N CYS A 61 2.22 13.77 -3.31
CA CYS A 61 2.60 15.19 -3.33
C CYS A 61 1.41 16.14 -3.09
N GLU A 62 0.18 15.70 -3.40
CA GLU A 62 -1.04 16.47 -3.11
C GLU A 62 -1.39 16.43 -1.63
N GLU A 63 -1.24 15.27 -0.99
CA GLU A 63 -1.52 15.09 0.44
C GLU A 63 -0.38 15.60 1.33
N TYR A 64 0.86 15.32 0.94
CA TYR A 64 2.05 15.65 1.70
C TYR A 64 2.90 16.66 0.94
N GLU A 65 3.42 17.66 1.65
CA GLU A 65 4.35 18.64 1.09
C GLU A 65 5.75 18.01 0.90
N VAL A 66 5.86 17.14 -0.11
CA VAL A 66 7.07 16.41 -0.48
C VAL A 66 7.49 16.76 -1.91
N GLU A 67 8.80 16.79 -2.16
CA GLU A 67 9.35 17.00 -3.49
C GLU A 67 9.00 15.84 -4.43
N ALA A 68 8.54 16.14 -5.63
CA ALA A 68 8.09 15.15 -6.62
C ALA A 68 9.11 14.04 -6.90
N GLY A 69 10.41 14.38 -7.00
CA GLY A 69 11.47 13.37 -7.21
C GLY A 69 11.59 12.40 -6.04
N LYS A 70 11.52 12.91 -4.81
CA LYS A 70 11.56 12.09 -3.60
C LYS A 70 10.30 11.22 -3.46
N ALA A 71 9.13 11.80 -3.72
CA ALA A 71 7.87 11.08 -3.71
C ALA A 71 7.89 9.90 -4.69
N HIS A 72 8.35 10.15 -5.92
CA HIS A 72 8.48 9.12 -6.94
C HIS A 72 9.42 8.00 -6.51
N ASP A 73 10.61 8.32 -5.99
CA ASP A 73 11.57 7.32 -5.53
C ASP A 73 11.03 6.48 -4.36
N ASP A 74 10.31 7.11 -3.42
CA ASP A 74 9.74 6.42 -2.27
C ASP A 74 8.54 5.54 -2.66
N VAL A 75 7.66 6.03 -3.55
CA VAL A 75 6.55 5.24 -4.11
C VAL A 75 7.08 4.07 -4.93
N ALA A 76 8.09 4.28 -5.78
CA ALA A 76 8.68 3.23 -6.60
C ALA A 76 9.26 2.09 -5.72
N LYS A 77 9.96 2.42 -4.63
CA LYS A 77 10.46 1.43 -3.67
C LYS A 77 9.32 0.70 -2.95
N MET A 78 8.26 1.41 -2.56
CA MET A 78 7.11 0.82 -1.90
C MET A 78 6.38 -0.17 -2.81
N VAL A 79 6.10 0.24 -4.04
CA VAL A 79 5.46 -0.58 -5.07
C VAL A 79 6.30 -1.82 -5.40
N ALA A 80 7.62 -1.66 -5.55
CA ALA A 80 8.51 -2.80 -5.77
C ALA A 80 8.44 -3.81 -4.62
N LYS A 81 8.38 -3.33 -3.36
CA LYS A 81 8.20 -4.20 -2.19
C LYS A 81 6.84 -4.91 -2.20
N TRP A 82 5.77 -4.22 -2.59
CA TRP A 82 4.44 -4.83 -2.73
C TRP A 82 4.41 -5.93 -3.80
N GLN A 83 5.14 -5.74 -4.90
CA GLN A 83 5.29 -6.75 -5.95
C GLN A 83 6.11 -7.95 -5.46
N GLU A 84 7.23 -7.72 -4.77
CA GLU A 84 8.08 -8.77 -4.22
C GLU A 84 7.32 -9.70 -3.27
N ILE A 85 6.48 -9.13 -2.40
CA ILE A 85 5.65 -9.89 -1.46
C ILE A 85 4.32 -10.36 -2.05
N GLY A 86 4.02 -10.00 -3.32
CA GLY A 86 2.89 -10.52 -4.09
C GLY A 86 1.51 -10.02 -3.65
N ILE A 87 1.41 -8.79 -3.16
CA ILE A 87 0.15 -8.17 -2.70
C ILE A 87 -0.48 -7.20 -3.72
N VAL A 88 0.20 -6.96 -4.84
CA VAL A 88 -0.32 -6.22 -6.01
C VAL A 88 -0.11 -7.05 -7.28
N GLU A 89 -0.92 -6.80 -8.30
CA GLU A 89 -0.88 -7.46 -9.61
C GLU A 89 -1.04 -6.50 -10.80
#